data_AF-A0A965TVY8-F1
#
_entry.id   AF-A0A965TVY8-F1
#
_cell.length_a   1.000
_cell.length_b   1.000
_cell.length_c   1.000
_cell.angle_alpha   90.00
_cell.angle_beta   90.00
_cell.angle_gamma   90.00
#
_symmetry.space_group_name_H-M   'P 1'
#
loop_
_entity.id
_entity.type
_entity.pdbx_description
1 polymer ?
#
loop_
_entity_poly.entity_id
_entity_poly.type
_entity_poly.pdbx_seq_one_letter_code
_entity_poly.pdbx_strand_id
1 'polypeptide(L)'
;MRPLLFVRSIFCKLTIRTLSTDDKIPCQWERAMVCRTDLKSGFTLIELVVVMAILSVLAAIAVMLVPAMTEKARVATDRQNIAVLNTATQHYLFNATSPNAFEVVSETSDSRMKKLIEAGLLTELVTPQQKNKVFEWSLLDQTWQMAASLPESGATLLADPEEEPDGSSEPLEEEPSDGEFGLGLDDKSSFITTYTGSGSIIEIPGSINGVTVTGIAAGVFQGKGLTEITLPGSVKTIDATAFLGNSIIKITIGTGVSIAGKAFSGSDKFIKTYSATGSAAGTYVYEKGEWAKE
;
A
#
# COMPACT_ATOMS: atom_id res chain seq x y z
N MET A 1 -10.53 23.79 47.11
CA MET A 1 -11.86 23.34 47.57
C MET A 1 -12.07 21.90 47.09
N ARG A 2 -12.44 21.03 48.01
CA ARG A 2 -12.55 19.56 47.93
C ARG A 2 -14.07 19.18 47.74
N PRO A 3 -14.48 17.91 47.60
CA PRO A 3 -14.93 17.27 46.33
C PRO A 3 -16.24 16.42 46.52
N LEU A 4 -16.44 15.38 45.67
CA LEU A 4 -17.05 14.05 45.96
C LEU A 4 -18.55 13.73 45.67
N LEU A 5 -18.72 12.58 44.96
CA LEU A 5 -19.65 11.44 45.17
C LEU A 5 -21.12 11.49 44.71
N PHE A 6 -21.45 10.60 43.75
CA PHE A 6 -22.61 9.67 43.67
C PHE A 6 -22.63 9.13 42.21
N VAL A 7 -22.65 7.86 41.81
CA VAL A 7 -22.93 6.55 42.41
C VAL A 7 -22.18 5.49 41.59
N ARG A 8 -21.32 4.71 42.24
CA ARG A 8 -20.97 3.34 41.82
C ARG A 8 -21.83 2.41 42.69
N SER A 9 -22.82 1.70 42.14
CA SER A 9 -23.40 0.52 42.80
C SER A 9 -24.38 -0.23 41.88
N ILE A 10 -23.87 -1.03 40.94
CA ILE A 10 -24.54 -2.29 40.53
C ILE A 10 -23.43 -3.31 40.30
N PHE A 11 -22.93 -3.87 41.40
CA PHE A 11 -22.25 -5.15 41.38
C PHE A 11 -23.31 -6.22 41.10
N CYS A 12 -23.42 -6.66 39.84
CA CYS A 12 -24.11 -7.90 39.51
C CYS A 12 -23.21 -9.07 39.92
N LYS A 13 -23.28 -9.46 41.20
CA LYS A 13 -22.77 -10.73 41.71
C LYS A 13 -23.62 -11.85 41.10
N LEU A 14 -23.20 -12.36 39.94
CA LEU A 14 -23.70 -13.63 39.40
C LEU A 14 -23.03 -14.76 40.18
N THR A 15 -23.50 -15.03 41.40
CA THR A 15 -23.18 -16.27 42.11
C THR A 15 -24.22 -17.30 41.69
N ILE A 16 -23.88 -18.11 40.70
CA ILE A 16 -24.63 -19.32 40.34
C ILE A 16 -24.50 -20.28 41.54
N ARG A 17 -25.52 -20.31 42.40
CA ARG A 17 -25.76 -21.43 43.32
C ARG A 17 -26.67 -22.42 42.60
N THR A 18 -26.09 -23.54 42.22
CA THR A 18 -26.81 -24.77 41.86
C THR A 18 -27.33 -25.42 43.15
N LEU A 19 -28.64 -25.31 43.37
CA LEU A 19 -29.45 -26.07 44.33
C LEU A 19 -30.84 -26.14 43.70
N SER A 20 -31.61 -27.21 43.72
CA SER A 20 -31.49 -28.61 44.06
C SER A 20 -32.83 -29.17 43.58
N THR A 21 -32.86 -30.28 42.85
CA THR A 21 -34.11 -31.01 42.60
C THR A 21 -34.55 -31.71 43.89
N ASP A 22 -35.87 -31.82 44.04
CA ASP A 22 -36.59 -32.51 45.11
C ASP A 22 -36.54 -31.88 46.51
N ASP A 23 -37.58 -31.11 46.83
CA ASP A 23 -38.48 -31.57 47.89
C ASP A 23 -39.83 -30.83 47.87
N LYS A 24 -40.86 -31.61 48.19
CA LYS A 24 -42.29 -31.27 48.17
C LYS A 24 -42.62 -30.11 49.13
N ILE A 25 -43.37 -29.11 48.65
CA ILE A 25 -44.07 -28.14 49.51
C ILE A 25 -45.57 -28.18 49.15
N PRO A 26 -46.48 -28.31 50.14
CA PRO A 26 -47.90 -28.60 49.92
C PRO A 26 -48.70 -27.37 49.48
N CYS A 27 -49.77 -27.65 48.74
CA CYS A 27 -50.80 -26.71 48.29
C CYS A 27 -51.44 -25.97 49.47
N GLN A 28 -51.49 -24.63 49.43
CA GLN A 28 -52.59 -23.80 49.94
C GLN A 28 -52.69 -22.47 49.15
N TRP A 29 -53.87 -21.87 49.22
CA TRP A 29 -54.64 -21.15 48.22
C TRP A 29 -54.55 -19.62 48.41
N GLU A 30 -55.06 -18.89 47.40
CA GLU A 30 -55.45 -17.47 47.43
C GLU A 30 -54.35 -16.40 47.54
N ARG A 31 -54.00 -15.83 46.39
CA ARG A 31 -54.62 -14.56 45.95
C ARG A 31 -54.16 -14.25 44.54
N ALA A 32 -55.13 -14.00 43.67
CA ALA A 32 -54.92 -13.50 42.33
C ALA A 32 -53.95 -12.30 42.36
N MET A 33 -52.73 -12.50 41.88
CA MET A 33 -51.85 -11.39 41.60
C MET A 33 -52.41 -10.73 40.33
N VAL A 34 -53.16 -9.65 40.58
CA VAL A 34 -53.71 -8.75 39.56
C VAL A 34 -52.62 -8.45 38.55
N CYS A 35 -52.85 -8.85 37.30
CA CYS A 35 -52.06 -8.43 36.16
C CYS A 35 -52.30 -6.91 36.01
N ARG A 36 -51.38 -6.06 36.48
CA ARG A 36 -51.31 -4.67 36.02
C ARG A 36 -50.59 -4.65 34.68
N THR A 37 -51.32 -4.96 33.61
CA THR A 37 -50.96 -4.50 32.27
C THR A 37 -51.42 -3.05 32.15
N ASP A 38 -50.69 -2.12 32.76
CA ASP A 38 -50.98 -0.70 32.58
C ASP A 38 -49.68 0.04 32.36
N LEU A 39 -49.31 0.11 31.10
CA LEU A 39 -48.97 1.37 30.44
C LEU A 39 -49.24 1.12 28.96
N LYS A 40 -50.44 1.49 28.50
CA LYS A 40 -50.58 1.89 27.11
C LYS A 40 -49.76 3.17 26.95
N SER A 41 -48.44 3.05 26.84
CA SER A 41 -47.57 4.15 26.41
C SER A 41 -47.82 4.34 24.93
N GLY A 42 -48.88 5.05 24.59
CA GLY A 42 -48.99 5.63 23.26
C GLY A 42 -47.77 6.51 23.08
N PHE A 43 -46.87 6.12 22.18
CA PHE A 43 -45.74 6.95 21.80
C PHE A 43 -46.30 8.32 21.41
N THR A 44 -45.95 9.33 22.21
CA THR A 44 -46.41 10.68 21.94
C THR A 44 -45.89 11.09 20.57
N LEU A 45 -46.71 11.77 19.76
CA LEU A 45 -46.32 12.16 18.39
C LEU A 45 -44.99 12.95 18.38
N ILE A 46 -44.69 13.67 19.47
CA ILE A 46 -43.44 14.42 19.63
C ILE A 46 -42.20 13.50 19.73
N GLU A 47 -42.31 12.36 20.42
CA GLU A 47 -41.20 11.42 20.60
C GLU A 47 -40.86 10.74 19.27
N LEU A 48 -41.88 10.35 18.51
CA LEU A 48 -41.70 9.73 17.20
C LEU A 48 -41.05 10.71 16.20
N VAL A 49 -41.40 11.99 16.24
CA VAL A 49 -40.78 13.01 15.38
C VAL A 49 -39.32 13.28 15.76
N VAL A 50 -38.98 13.29 17.06
CA VAL A 50 -37.59 13.46 17.51
C VAL A 50 -36.73 12.26 17.09
N VAL A 51 -37.23 11.04 17.22
CA VAL A 51 -36.51 9.83 16.80
C VAL A 51 -36.24 9.86 15.30
N MET A 52 -37.23 10.21 14.48
CA MET A 52 -37.05 10.31 13.02
C MET A 52 -36.05 11.41 12.64
N ALA A 53 -36.01 12.52 13.38
CA ALA A 53 -35.01 13.58 13.16
C ALA A 53 -33.59 13.14 13.53
N ILE A 54 -33.41 12.38 14.61
CA ILE A 54 -32.09 11.86 14.99
C ILE A 54 -31.63 10.78 13.99
N LEU A 55 -32.54 9.88 13.58
CA LEU A 55 -32.22 8.83 12.61
C LEU A 55 -31.82 9.39 11.24
N SER A 56 -32.42 10.49 10.79
CA SER A 56 -32.04 11.11 9.51
C SER A 56 -30.64 11.73 9.55
N VAL A 57 -30.27 12.37 10.66
CA VAL A 57 -28.92 12.92 10.87
C VAL A 57 -27.89 11.79 10.94
N LEU A 58 -28.18 10.71 11.68
CA LEU A 58 -27.29 9.55 11.77
C LEU A 58 -27.11 8.86 10.41
N ALA A 59 -28.20 8.69 9.64
CA ALA A 59 -28.13 8.11 8.30
C ALA A 59 -27.27 8.97 7.35
N ALA A 60 -27.39 10.30 7.42
CA ALA A 60 -26.57 11.21 6.62
C ALA A 60 -25.07 11.08 6.92
N ILE A 61 -24.69 10.95 8.20
CA ILE A 61 -23.30 10.73 8.60
C ILE A 61 -22.81 9.35 8.13
N ALA A 62 -23.64 8.31 8.23
CA ALA A 62 -23.28 6.95 7.82
C ALA A 62 -22.97 6.85 6.31
N VAL A 63 -23.77 7.51 5.45
CA VAL A 63 -23.57 7.49 3.99
C VAL A 63 -22.19 8.03 3.59
N MET A 64 -21.68 9.05 4.30
CA MET A 64 -20.37 9.62 4.02
C MET A 64 -19.21 8.73 4.51
N LEU A 65 -19.42 7.92 5.55
CA LEU A 65 -18.36 7.15 6.20
C LEU A 65 -18.20 5.73 5.65
N VAL A 66 -19.31 5.06 5.29
CA VAL A 66 -19.32 3.66 4.86
C VAL A 66 -18.43 3.40 3.62
N PRO A 67 -18.45 4.21 2.54
CA PRO A 67 -17.63 3.95 1.36
C PRO A 67 -16.13 3.89 1.67
N ALA A 68 -15.63 4.79 2.53
CA ALA A 68 -14.23 4.85 2.91
C ALA A 68 -13.78 3.62 3.72
N MET A 69 -14.67 3.05 4.54
CA MET A 69 -14.39 1.83 5.30
C MET A 69 -14.42 0.57 4.41
N THR A 70 -15.31 0.53 3.42
CA THR A 70 -15.40 -0.61 2.48
C THR A 70 -14.16 -0.75 1.60
N GLU A 71 -13.58 0.36 1.13
CA GLU A 71 -12.39 0.29 0.27
C GLU A 71 -11.16 -0.20 1.05
N LYS A 72 -10.98 0.29 2.28
CA LYS A 72 -9.91 -0.20 3.17
C LYS A 72 -10.05 -1.69 3.47
N ALA A 73 -11.27 -2.19 3.65
CA ALA A 73 -11.52 -3.60 3.88
C ALA A 73 -11.16 -4.47 2.66
N ARG A 74 -11.44 -3.98 1.45
CA ARG A 74 -11.06 -4.66 0.19
C ARG A 74 -9.55 -4.79 0.06
N VAL A 75 -8.82 -3.68 0.25
CA VAL A 75 -7.34 -3.67 0.19
C VAL A 75 -6.74 -4.61 1.25
N ALA A 76 -7.29 -4.60 2.47
CA ALA A 76 -6.83 -5.49 3.54
C ALA A 76 -7.07 -6.97 3.21
N THR A 77 -8.21 -7.30 2.61
CA THR A 77 -8.55 -8.67 2.17
C THR A 77 -7.61 -9.12 1.06
N ASP A 78 -7.36 -8.27 0.07
CA ASP A 78 -6.48 -8.58 -1.05
C ASP A 78 -5.03 -8.78 -0.62
N ARG A 79 -4.56 -8.00 0.37
CA ARG A 79 -3.25 -8.23 0.99
C ARG A 79 -3.16 -9.60 1.65
N GLN A 80 -4.20 -10.05 2.34
CA GLN A 80 -4.24 -11.38 2.96
C GLN A 80 -4.26 -12.46 1.89
N ASN A 81 -5.06 -12.29 0.84
CA ASN A 81 -5.14 -13.20 -0.30
C ASN A 81 -3.77 -13.40 -0.95
N ILE A 82 -3.03 -12.34 -1.25
CA ILE A 82 -1.66 -12.44 -1.81
C ILE A 82 -0.72 -13.23 -0.90
N ALA A 83 -0.78 -13.00 0.41
CA ALA A 83 0.05 -13.74 1.36
C ALA A 83 -0.26 -15.25 1.34
N VAL A 84 -1.55 -15.62 1.23
CA VAL A 84 -1.98 -17.00 1.07
C VAL A 84 -1.45 -17.59 -0.23
N LEU A 85 -1.55 -16.85 -1.34
CA LEU A 85 -1.04 -17.28 -2.64
C LEU A 85 0.47 -17.52 -2.63
N ASN A 86 1.23 -16.60 -2.03
CA ASN A 86 2.67 -16.74 -1.86
C ASN A 86 3.03 -17.97 -1.03
N THR A 87 2.36 -18.15 0.10
CA THR A 87 2.60 -19.30 0.99
C THR A 87 2.26 -20.62 0.29
N ALA A 88 1.12 -20.69 -0.40
CA ALA A 88 0.73 -21.86 -1.18
C ALA A 88 1.75 -22.17 -2.29
N THR A 89 2.23 -21.15 -2.99
CA THR A 89 3.20 -21.34 -4.07
C THR A 89 4.55 -21.81 -3.56
N GLN A 90 5.03 -21.26 -2.44
CA GLN A 90 6.26 -21.75 -1.81
C GLN A 90 6.15 -23.22 -1.39
N HIS A 91 4.99 -23.63 -0.88
CA HIS A 91 4.73 -25.04 -0.58
C HIS A 91 4.69 -25.91 -1.84
N TYR A 92 4.12 -25.41 -2.93
CA TYR A 92 4.13 -26.09 -4.23
C TYR A 92 5.56 -26.29 -4.75
N LEU A 93 6.36 -25.23 -4.74
CA LEU A 93 7.73 -25.22 -5.27
C LEU A 93 8.65 -26.19 -4.53
N PHE A 94 8.42 -26.43 -3.23
CA PHE A 94 9.20 -27.39 -2.45
C PHE A 94 9.16 -28.82 -3.03
N ASN A 95 8.05 -29.22 -3.66
CA ASN A 95 7.88 -30.55 -4.25
C ASN A 95 7.82 -30.52 -5.79
N ALA A 96 7.99 -29.35 -6.40
CA ALA A 96 7.92 -29.21 -7.85
C ALA A 96 9.21 -29.72 -8.52
N THR A 97 9.06 -30.37 -9.67
CA THR A 97 10.19 -30.76 -10.53
C THR A 97 10.26 -29.80 -11.71
N SER A 98 11.45 -29.26 -12.00
CA SER A 98 11.64 -28.32 -13.10
C SER A 98 11.55 -29.02 -14.48
N PRO A 99 11.03 -28.33 -15.52
CA PRO A 99 10.43 -26.98 -15.48
C PRO A 99 9.00 -27.02 -14.93
N ASN A 100 8.67 -26.09 -14.03
CA ASN A 100 7.33 -25.98 -13.44
C ASN A 100 6.58 -24.72 -13.90
N ALA A 101 5.27 -24.67 -13.64
CA ALA A 101 4.39 -23.59 -14.08
C ALA A 101 4.78 -22.18 -13.56
N PHE A 102 5.58 -22.10 -12.51
CA PHE A 102 6.05 -20.85 -11.90
C PHE A 102 7.44 -20.42 -12.40
N GLU A 103 8.05 -21.19 -13.32
CA GLU A 103 9.32 -20.87 -13.98
C GLU A 103 9.12 -20.51 -15.47
N VAL A 104 8.01 -20.92 -16.08
CA VAL A 104 7.74 -20.75 -17.51
C VAL A 104 7.04 -19.41 -17.78
N VAL A 105 7.56 -18.62 -18.72
CA VAL A 105 7.07 -17.27 -19.08
C VAL A 105 5.72 -17.29 -19.78
N SER A 106 5.41 -18.34 -20.54
CA SER A 106 4.18 -18.43 -21.35
C SER A 106 2.91 -18.77 -20.56
N GLU A 107 3.02 -19.08 -19.27
CA GLU A 107 1.86 -19.40 -18.43
C GLU A 107 1.15 -18.14 -17.96
N THR A 108 -0.17 -18.20 -17.83
CA THR A 108 -0.99 -17.10 -17.29
C THR A 108 -1.15 -17.22 -15.78
N SER A 109 -1.45 -16.10 -15.10
CA SER A 109 -1.75 -16.07 -13.66
C SER A 109 -2.87 -17.05 -13.28
N ASP A 110 -3.95 -17.09 -14.05
CA ASP A 110 -5.06 -18.02 -13.81
C ASP A 110 -4.64 -19.50 -13.95
N SER A 111 -3.77 -19.80 -14.92
CA SER A 111 -3.24 -21.16 -15.12
C SER A 111 -2.39 -21.60 -13.91
N ARG A 112 -1.53 -20.72 -13.42
CA ARG A 112 -0.73 -20.95 -12.20
C ARG A 112 -1.61 -21.16 -10.98
N MET A 113 -2.67 -20.39 -10.84
CA MET A 113 -3.62 -20.54 -9.75
C MET A 113 -4.34 -21.91 -9.79
N LYS A 114 -4.73 -22.36 -10.98
CA LYS A 114 -5.30 -23.70 -11.17
C LYS A 114 -4.34 -24.80 -10.76
N LYS A 115 -3.03 -24.65 -11.00
CA LYS A 115 -2.02 -25.62 -10.54
C LYS A 115 -1.96 -25.73 -9.02
N LEU A 116 -2.14 -24.63 -8.29
CA LEU A 116 -2.21 -24.65 -6.83
C LEU A 116 -3.48 -25.34 -6.31
N ILE A 117 -4.60 -25.17 -7.02
CA ILE A 117 -5.86 -25.87 -6.72
C ILE A 117 -5.71 -27.38 -6.98
N GLU A 118 -5.12 -27.77 -8.12
CA GLU A 118 -4.82 -29.16 -8.46
C GLU A 118 -3.91 -29.82 -7.42
N ALA A 119 -2.95 -29.07 -6.87
CA ALA A 119 -2.07 -29.52 -5.80
C ALA A 119 -2.75 -29.56 -4.40
N GLY A 120 -4.02 -29.15 -4.29
CA GLY A 120 -4.77 -29.11 -3.03
C GLY A 120 -4.33 -28.00 -2.06
N LEU A 121 -3.61 -26.99 -2.55
CA LEU A 121 -3.07 -25.88 -1.75
C LEU A 121 -4.04 -24.70 -1.69
N LEU A 122 -4.95 -24.62 -2.66
CA LEU A 122 -6.06 -23.67 -2.70
C LEU A 122 -7.38 -24.43 -2.88
N THR A 123 -8.44 -23.93 -2.24
CA THR A 123 -9.78 -24.51 -2.35
C THR A 123 -10.56 -23.93 -3.53
N GLU A 124 -10.33 -22.66 -3.86
CA GLU A 124 -11.01 -21.95 -4.92
C GLU A 124 -10.10 -20.91 -5.57
N LEU A 125 -10.51 -20.42 -6.74
CA LEU A 125 -9.80 -19.36 -7.44
C LEU A 125 -9.97 -18.04 -6.68
N VAL A 126 -8.86 -17.46 -6.26
CA VAL A 126 -8.86 -16.21 -5.49
C VAL A 126 -8.86 -15.02 -6.46
N THR A 127 -9.85 -14.14 -6.34
CA THR A 127 -9.97 -12.92 -7.16
C THR A 127 -9.85 -11.67 -6.30
N PRO A 128 -9.24 -10.58 -6.81
CA PRO A 128 -9.09 -9.36 -6.05
C PRO A 128 -10.44 -8.66 -5.85
N GLN A 129 -10.58 -8.01 -4.70
CA GLN A 129 -11.75 -7.25 -4.29
C GLN A 129 -11.69 -5.79 -4.77
N GLN A 130 -10.49 -5.27 -5.03
CA GLN A 130 -10.28 -3.97 -5.63
C GLN A 130 -10.71 -3.93 -7.11
N LYS A 131 -11.31 -2.80 -7.53
CA LYS A 131 -11.69 -2.60 -8.94
C LYS A 131 -10.46 -2.47 -9.83
N ASN A 132 -10.53 -3.03 -11.04
CA ASN A 132 -9.51 -2.94 -12.08
C ASN A 132 -8.12 -3.43 -11.63
N LYS A 133 -8.09 -4.45 -10.76
CA LYS A 133 -6.88 -5.08 -10.26
C LYS A 133 -6.91 -6.57 -10.55
N VAL A 134 -5.74 -7.18 -10.70
CA VAL A 134 -5.54 -8.63 -10.89
C VAL A 134 -4.38 -9.10 -10.02
N PHE A 135 -4.41 -10.37 -9.60
CA PHE A 135 -3.25 -11.02 -9.01
C PHE A 135 -2.34 -11.53 -10.13
N GLU A 136 -1.06 -11.17 -10.05
CA GLU A 136 -0.08 -11.54 -11.05
C GLU A 136 1.15 -12.17 -10.40
N TRP A 137 1.68 -13.23 -11.02
CA TRP A 137 2.90 -13.88 -10.55
C TRP A 137 4.12 -13.20 -11.18
N SER A 138 4.99 -12.63 -10.35
CA SER A 138 6.30 -12.13 -10.76
C SER A 138 7.29 -13.29 -10.85
N LEU A 139 7.79 -13.57 -12.06
CA LEU A 139 8.84 -14.56 -12.29
C LEU A 139 10.19 -14.13 -11.72
N LEU A 140 10.43 -12.82 -11.66
CA LEU A 140 11.65 -12.24 -11.12
C LEU A 140 11.68 -12.35 -9.59
N ASP A 141 10.59 -11.93 -8.95
CA ASP A 141 10.50 -11.90 -7.50
C ASP A 141 10.04 -13.22 -6.89
N GLN A 142 9.62 -14.17 -7.74
CA GLN A 142 8.97 -15.43 -7.35
C GLN A 142 7.86 -15.23 -6.31
N THR A 143 7.04 -14.21 -6.55
CA THR A 143 5.91 -13.85 -5.67
C THR A 143 4.71 -13.34 -6.47
N TRP A 144 3.53 -13.61 -5.93
CA TRP A 144 2.27 -12.98 -6.32
C TRP A 144 2.24 -11.52 -5.86
N GLN A 145 1.79 -10.66 -6.76
CA GLN A 145 1.68 -9.23 -6.57
C GLN A 145 0.34 -8.72 -7.10
N MET A 146 0.01 -7.48 -6.73
CA MET A 146 -1.18 -6.81 -7.23
C MET A 146 -0.83 -6.00 -8.47
N ALA A 147 -1.44 -6.32 -9.61
CA ALA A 147 -1.25 -5.61 -10.87
C ALA A 147 -2.54 -4.91 -11.31
N ALA A 148 -2.41 -3.94 -12.22
CA ALA A 148 -3.57 -3.33 -12.86
C ALA A 148 -4.18 -4.32 -13.86
N SER A 149 -5.50 -4.48 -13.85
CA SER A 149 -6.16 -5.19 -14.95
C SER A 149 -6.02 -4.35 -16.21
N LEU A 150 -5.36 -4.87 -17.24
CA LEU A 150 -5.35 -4.20 -18.55
C LEU A 150 -6.82 -4.00 -19.02
N PRO A 151 -7.16 -2.85 -19.60
CA PRO A 151 -8.51 -2.64 -20.11
C PRO A 151 -8.79 -3.65 -21.21
N GLU A 152 -9.76 -4.54 -20.97
CA GLU A 152 -10.36 -5.39 -22.01
C GLU A 152 -11.14 -4.50 -22.99
N SER A 153 -10.45 -3.85 -23.92
CA SER A 153 -11.06 -3.30 -25.13
C SER A 153 -10.76 -4.24 -26.27
N GLY A 154 -11.68 -5.17 -26.53
CA GLY A 154 -11.65 -6.00 -27.71
C GLY A 154 -11.87 -5.19 -29.00
N ALA A 155 -11.01 -5.41 -30.00
CA ALA A 155 -11.34 -5.59 -31.42
C ALA A 155 -10.07 -5.63 -32.29
N THR A 156 -9.47 -6.82 -32.37
CA THR A 156 -9.21 -7.58 -33.60
C THR A 156 -8.88 -6.85 -34.93
N LEU A 157 -7.66 -7.12 -35.42
CA LEU A 157 -7.21 -7.41 -36.80
C LEU A 157 -7.54 -6.45 -37.95
N LEU A 158 -6.47 -5.92 -38.58
CA LEU A 158 -5.98 -6.25 -39.95
C LEU A 158 -4.54 -5.67 -40.00
N ALA A 159 -3.49 -6.42 -39.69
CA ALA A 159 -2.76 -7.26 -40.64
C ALA A 159 -2.70 -6.64 -42.04
N ASP A 160 -1.64 -5.86 -42.31
CA ASP A 160 -0.95 -5.92 -43.59
C ASP A 160 0.54 -6.19 -43.31
N PRO A 161 1.23 -7.00 -44.15
CA PRO A 161 2.49 -7.64 -43.82
C PRO A 161 3.69 -6.92 -44.46
N GLU A 162 4.86 -7.26 -43.93
CA GLU A 162 6.18 -7.13 -44.55
C GLU A 162 6.76 -5.72 -44.71
N GLU A 163 7.68 -5.36 -43.81
CA GLU A 163 9.08 -5.11 -44.22
C GLU A 163 10.03 -5.28 -43.01
N GLU A 164 10.98 -6.21 -43.13
CA GLU A 164 12.19 -6.36 -42.31
C GLU A 164 13.38 -6.03 -43.23
N PRO A 165 14.62 -5.76 -42.74
CA PRO A 165 15.03 -5.19 -41.46
C PRO A 165 16.09 -4.07 -41.62
N ASP A 166 16.00 -3.02 -40.81
CA ASP A 166 17.06 -2.02 -40.61
C ASP A 166 17.45 -2.02 -39.13
N GLY A 167 18.40 -2.88 -38.78
CA GLY A 167 19.79 -2.43 -38.70
C GLY A 167 20.16 -1.19 -37.86
N SER A 168 19.34 -0.71 -36.93
CA SER A 168 19.78 0.31 -35.97
C SER A 168 19.37 -0.06 -34.55
N SER A 169 20.36 -0.49 -33.78
CA SER A 169 20.29 -0.63 -32.33
C SER A 169 20.12 0.75 -31.70
N GLU A 170 18.89 1.23 -31.57
CA GLU A 170 18.53 2.23 -30.57
C GLU A 170 18.44 1.52 -29.20
N PRO A 171 19.17 1.96 -28.16
CA PRO A 171 19.02 1.40 -26.83
C PRO A 171 17.60 1.69 -26.33
N LEU A 172 16.85 0.64 -26.01
CA LEU A 172 15.59 0.77 -25.27
C LEU A 172 15.95 1.32 -23.88
N GLU A 173 15.70 2.60 -23.66
CA GLU A 173 15.74 3.20 -22.33
C GLU A 173 14.68 2.50 -21.47
N GLU A 174 15.13 1.76 -20.45
CA GLU A 174 14.27 1.18 -19.43
C GLU A 174 13.63 2.34 -18.65
N GLU A 175 12.37 2.66 -18.92
CA GLU A 175 11.61 3.59 -18.08
C GLU A 175 11.65 3.08 -16.63
N PRO A 176 12.15 3.89 -15.67
CA PRO A 176 12.28 3.45 -14.29
C PRO A 176 10.91 3.03 -13.75
N SER A 177 10.83 1.78 -13.31
CA SER A 177 9.63 1.20 -12.69
C SER A 177 9.20 2.05 -11.48
N ASP A 178 8.14 2.84 -11.67
CA ASP A 178 7.48 3.67 -10.64
C ASP A 178 7.10 2.90 -9.36
N GLY A 179 7.13 1.56 -9.38
CA GLY A 179 6.75 0.70 -8.27
C GLY A 179 7.74 0.68 -7.10
N GLU A 180 8.99 1.10 -7.29
CA GLU A 180 9.99 1.13 -6.21
C GLU A 180 9.92 2.40 -5.35
N PHE A 181 9.23 3.44 -5.83
CA PHE A 181 9.23 4.77 -5.23
C PHE A 181 7.86 5.11 -4.64
N GLY A 182 7.81 5.54 -3.38
CA GLY A 182 6.59 6.07 -2.77
C GLY A 182 6.65 7.57 -2.55
N LEU A 183 5.55 8.24 -2.90
CA LEU A 183 5.37 9.69 -2.74
C LEU A 183 4.72 10.05 -1.41
N GLY A 184 5.27 11.05 -0.74
CA GLY A 184 4.58 11.84 0.27
C GLY A 184 4.08 13.11 -0.39
N LEU A 185 2.77 13.37 -0.28
CA LEU A 185 2.16 14.62 -0.69
C LEU A 185 2.04 15.50 0.56
N ASP A 186 2.86 16.53 0.66
CA ASP A 186 2.62 17.66 1.54
C ASP A 186 2.06 18.82 0.72
N ASP A 187 1.36 19.77 1.36
CA ASP A 187 0.39 20.69 0.74
C ASP A 187 0.94 21.58 -0.42
N LYS A 188 2.24 21.50 -0.76
CA LYS A 188 2.89 22.22 -1.88
C LYS A 188 4.01 21.45 -2.61
N SER A 189 4.23 20.15 -2.35
CA SER A 189 5.35 19.40 -2.94
C SER A 189 5.12 17.89 -2.98
N SER A 190 5.70 17.25 -3.99
CA SER A 190 5.70 15.79 -4.15
C SER A 190 7.10 15.30 -3.85
N PHE A 191 7.30 14.87 -2.61
CA PHE A 191 8.56 14.32 -2.14
C PHE A 191 8.56 12.81 -2.29
N ILE A 192 9.68 12.26 -2.75
CA ILE A 192 9.93 10.82 -2.56
C ILE A 192 10.15 10.62 -1.06
N THR A 193 9.36 9.74 -0.45
CA THR A 193 9.41 9.43 0.99
C THR A 193 9.78 7.98 1.27
N THR A 194 9.66 7.11 0.27
CA THR A 194 10.01 5.69 0.41
C THR A 194 10.67 5.18 -0.86
N TYR A 195 11.66 4.30 -0.67
CA TYR A 195 12.29 3.53 -1.72
C TYR A 195 12.48 2.09 -1.26
N THR A 196 11.83 1.15 -1.95
CA THR A 196 11.87 -0.28 -1.60
C THR A 196 12.78 -1.10 -2.48
N GLY A 197 13.30 -0.52 -3.56
CA GLY A 197 14.26 -1.19 -4.43
C GLY A 197 15.60 -1.48 -3.77
N SER A 198 16.39 -2.30 -4.47
CA SER A 198 17.70 -2.79 -4.06
C SER A 198 18.80 -2.57 -5.10
N GLY A 199 18.53 -1.78 -6.14
CA GLY A 199 19.52 -1.46 -7.17
C GLY A 199 20.67 -0.61 -6.62
N SER A 200 21.88 -0.81 -7.15
CA SER A 200 23.05 0.05 -6.87
C SER A 200 23.07 1.31 -7.75
N ILE A 201 22.38 1.27 -8.88
CA ILE A 201 22.18 2.40 -9.80
C ILE A 201 20.72 2.78 -9.66
N ILE A 202 20.44 4.07 -9.55
CA ILE A 202 19.08 4.55 -9.40
C ILE A 202 18.77 5.69 -10.35
N GLU A 203 17.65 5.53 -11.06
CA GLU A 203 17.08 6.55 -11.92
C GLU A 203 15.74 6.99 -11.35
N ILE A 204 15.68 8.25 -10.93
CA ILE A 204 14.47 8.78 -10.31
C ILE A 204 13.51 9.23 -11.42
N PRO A 205 12.28 8.70 -11.48
CA PRO A 205 11.30 9.14 -12.46
C PRO A 205 10.93 10.61 -12.22
N GLY A 206 10.75 11.37 -13.31
CA GLY A 206 10.34 12.77 -13.24
C GLY A 206 8.92 12.97 -12.70
N SER A 207 8.08 11.95 -12.85
CA SER A 207 6.72 11.91 -12.31
C SER A 207 6.36 10.48 -11.90
N ILE A 208 5.69 10.33 -10.76
CA ILE A 208 5.18 9.03 -10.28
C ILE A 208 3.67 9.13 -10.22
N ASN A 209 2.93 8.22 -10.87
CA ASN A 209 1.46 8.26 -10.93
C ASN A 209 0.88 9.62 -11.44
N GLY A 210 1.56 10.26 -12.39
CA GLY A 210 1.17 11.56 -12.94
C GLY A 210 1.44 12.75 -12.03
N VAL A 211 2.13 12.54 -10.90
CA VAL A 211 2.55 13.59 -9.98
C VAL A 211 4.05 13.86 -10.16
N THR A 212 4.40 15.10 -10.50
CA THR A 212 5.79 15.52 -10.70
C THR A 212 6.62 15.43 -9.43
N VAL A 213 7.77 14.76 -9.47
CA VAL A 213 8.69 14.69 -8.34
C VAL A 213 9.43 16.02 -8.21
N THR A 214 9.25 16.70 -7.08
CA THR A 214 9.88 18.00 -6.81
C THR A 214 10.98 17.94 -5.77
N GLY A 215 11.05 16.87 -4.98
CA GLY A 215 12.06 16.75 -3.94
C GLY A 215 12.28 15.32 -3.43
N ILE A 216 13.36 15.17 -2.67
CA ILE A 216 13.76 13.90 -2.05
C ILE A 216 13.85 14.11 -0.55
N ALA A 217 13.03 13.38 0.19
CA ALA A 217 12.95 13.52 1.65
C ALA A 217 14.18 12.93 2.35
N ALA A 218 14.32 13.28 3.62
CA ALA A 218 15.41 12.82 4.46
C ALA A 218 15.40 11.28 4.64
N GLY A 219 16.57 10.65 4.47
CA GLY A 219 16.79 9.23 4.78
C GLY A 219 16.23 8.20 3.81
N VAL A 220 15.56 8.61 2.73
CA VAL A 220 14.82 7.72 1.81
C VAL A 220 15.70 6.64 1.19
N PHE A 221 16.92 7.03 0.78
CA PHE A 221 17.89 6.15 0.15
C PHE A 221 19.06 5.82 1.09
N GLN A 222 18.88 5.97 2.41
CA GLN A 222 19.97 5.75 3.35
C GLN A 222 20.45 4.29 3.34
N GLY A 223 21.76 4.07 3.16
CA GLY A 223 22.39 2.76 3.28
C GLY A 223 21.95 1.72 2.24
N LYS A 224 21.53 2.16 1.05
CA LYS A 224 21.04 1.28 -0.03
C LYS A 224 22.13 0.68 -0.91
N GLY A 225 23.39 1.10 -0.74
CA GLY A 225 24.51 0.62 -1.56
C GLY A 225 24.62 1.32 -2.92
N LEU A 226 24.06 2.53 -3.05
CA LEU A 226 24.04 3.27 -4.32
C LEU A 226 25.44 3.75 -4.74
N THR A 227 25.72 3.61 -6.03
CA THR A 227 26.94 4.07 -6.72
C THR A 227 26.64 5.16 -7.74
N GLU A 228 25.48 5.11 -8.40
CA GLU A 228 25.09 6.08 -9.42
C GLU A 228 23.67 6.57 -9.20
N ILE A 229 23.44 7.87 -9.38
CA ILE A 229 22.14 8.51 -9.20
C ILE A 229 21.82 9.40 -10.40
N THR A 230 20.68 9.18 -11.02
CA THR A 230 20.12 10.05 -12.06
C THR A 230 18.89 10.77 -11.51
N LEU A 231 18.97 12.10 -11.44
CA LEU A 231 17.90 12.98 -10.97
C LEU A 231 17.25 13.69 -12.15
N PRO A 232 15.91 13.66 -12.26
CA PRO A 232 15.21 14.38 -13.30
C PRO A 232 15.26 15.89 -13.03
N GLY A 233 15.17 16.70 -14.08
CA GLY A 233 15.21 18.17 -13.98
C GLY A 233 14.07 18.79 -13.16
N SER A 234 13.05 18.00 -12.81
CA SER A 234 11.95 18.41 -11.94
C SER A 234 12.32 18.49 -10.45
N VAL A 235 13.37 17.77 -10.02
CA VAL A 235 13.82 17.77 -8.61
C VAL A 235 14.44 19.11 -8.27
N LYS A 236 13.89 19.78 -7.25
CA LYS A 236 14.36 21.08 -6.75
C LYS A 236 15.08 20.97 -5.42
N THR A 237 14.75 19.97 -4.61
CA THR A 237 15.25 19.86 -3.22
C THR A 237 15.71 18.44 -2.89
N ILE A 238 16.87 18.34 -2.23
CA ILE A 238 17.39 17.10 -1.66
C ILE A 238 17.68 17.35 -0.18
N ASP A 239 16.93 16.69 0.68
CA ASP A 239 17.02 16.89 2.12
C ASP A 239 18.25 16.23 2.75
N ALA A 240 18.49 16.61 4.01
CA ALA A 240 19.57 16.04 4.80
C ALA A 240 19.42 14.51 4.88
N THR A 241 20.54 13.81 4.83
CA THR A 241 20.62 12.35 4.92
C THR A 241 19.87 11.54 3.86
N ALA A 242 19.30 12.18 2.83
CA ALA A 242 18.55 11.51 1.75
C ALA A 242 19.28 10.28 1.18
N PHE A 243 20.60 10.37 1.00
CA PHE A 243 21.46 9.33 0.42
C PHE A 243 22.66 8.99 1.33
N LEU A 244 22.54 9.18 2.64
CA LEU A 244 23.64 8.93 3.57
C LEU A 244 24.00 7.43 3.61
N GLY A 245 25.29 7.10 3.74
CA GLY A 245 25.74 5.70 3.82
C GLY A 245 25.77 4.96 2.49
N ASN A 246 25.73 5.67 1.36
CA ASN A 246 25.99 5.13 0.02
C ASN A 246 27.39 5.52 -0.48
N SER A 247 27.87 4.78 -1.48
CA SER A 247 29.18 4.96 -2.12
C SER A 247 29.05 5.60 -3.50
N ILE A 248 28.37 6.74 -3.54
CA ILE A 248 28.00 7.41 -4.80
C ILE A 248 29.26 7.98 -5.46
N ILE A 249 29.50 7.55 -6.69
CA ILE A 249 30.62 7.98 -7.53
C ILE A 249 30.15 8.79 -8.75
N LYS A 250 28.87 8.71 -9.11
CA LYS A 250 28.30 9.44 -10.26
C LYS A 250 26.93 10.01 -9.93
N ILE A 251 26.72 11.28 -10.27
CA ILE A 251 25.47 12.00 -10.06
C ILE A 251 25.13 12.76 -11.34
N THR A 252 24.01 12.41 -11.97
CA THR A 252 23.38 13.21 -13.01
C THR A 252 22.29 14.06 -12.37
N ILE A 253 22.41 15.39 -12.47
CA ILE A 253 21.55 16.34 -11.77
C ILE A 253 21.06 17.46 -12.69
N GLY A 254 19.86 17.96 -12.42
CA GLY A 254 19.26 19.10 -13.11
C GLY A 254 19.89 20.45 -12.73
N THR A 255 19.29 21.55 -13.21
CA THR A 255 19.73 22.91 -12.89
C THR A 255 19.18 23.40 -11.54
N GLY A 256 20.00 24.11 -10.77
CA GLY A 256 19.53 24.85 -9.59
C GLY A 256 18.97 24.00 -8.44
N VAL A 257 19.40 22.75 -8.29
CA VAL A 257 18.92 21.87 -7.23
C VAL A 257 19.49 22.30 -5.87
N SER A 258 18.63 22.47 -4.88
CA SER A 258 19.02 22.78 -3.51
C SER A 258 19.35 21.51 -2.75
N ILE A 259 20.62 21.36 -2.34
CA ILE A 259 21.15 20.15 -1.71
C ILE A 259 21.54 20.45 -0.28
N ALA A 260 21.02 19.69 0.68
CA ALA A 260 21.43 19.80 2.07
C ALA A 260 22.89 19.34 2.26
N GLY A 261 23.65 20.03 3.13
CA GLY A 261 25.08 19.76 3.36
C GLY A 261 25.43 18.36 3.90
N LYS A 262 24.44 17.55 4.28
CA LYS A 262 24.61 16.16 4.71
C LYS A 262 23.75 15.17 3.92
N ALA A 263 23.39 15.50 2.69
CA ALA A 263 22.59 14.62 1.84
C ALA A 263 23.26 13.24 1.64
N PHE A 264 24.59 13.21 1.46
CA PHE A 264 25.42 12.00 1.29
C PHE A 264 26.85 12.20 1.81
N SER A 265 27.67 11.14 1.75
CA SER A 265 29.08 11.21 2.15
C SER A 265 29.86 12.14 1.21
N GLY A 266 30.41 13.24 1.74
CA GLY A 266 31.16 14.20 0.94
C GLY A 266 30.32 15.25 0.19
N SER A 267 29.05 15.45 0.58
CA SER A 267 28.18 16.48 -0.02
C SER A 267 28.81 17.88 -0.05
N ASP A 268 29.61 18.27 0.96
CA ASP A 268 30.30 19.56 0.97
C ASP A 268 31.23 19.76 -0.25
N LYS A 269 31.90 18.70 -0.70
CA LYS A 269 32.78 18.75 -1.88
C LYS A 269 31.95 18.85 -3.15
N PHE A 270 30.90 18.04 -3.26
CA PHE A 270 30.00 18.07 -4.41
C PHE A 270 29.31 19.42 -4.56
N ILE A 271 28.71 19.94 -3.49
CA ILE A 271 27.99 21.23 -3.48
C ILE A 271 28.91 22.36 -3.93
N LYS A 272 30.19 22.35 -3.50
CA LYS A 272 31.18 23.32 -3.97
C LYS A 272 31.41 23.24 -5.47
N THR A 273 31.65 22.04 -6.01
CA THR A 273 31.83 21.85 -7.46
C THR A 273 30.57 22.24 -8.24
N TYR A 274 29.40 21.75 -7.83
CA TYR A 274 28.12 22.05 -8.47
C TYR A 274 27.82 23.55 -8.48
N SER A 275 28.00 24.22 -7.34
CA SER A 275 27.82 25.68 -7.25
C SER A 275 28.85 26.46 -8.07
N ALA A 276 30.11 26.00 -8.14
CA ALA A 276 31.16 26.62 -8.95
C ALA A 276 30.86 26.55 -10.46
N THR A 277 30.14 25.52 -10.91
CA THR A 277 29.64 25.42 -12.29
C THR A 277 28.36 26.24 -12.55
N GLY A 278 27.91 27.05 -11.58
CA GLY A 278 26.67 27.81 -11.67
C GLY A 278 25.41 26.96 -11.46
N SER A 279 25.51 25.83 -10.75
CA SER A 279 24.42 24.85 -10.57
C SER A 279 23.85 24.35 -11.91
N ALA A 280 24.75 24.10 -12.87
CA ALA A 280 24.39 23.66 -14.21
C ALA A 280 23.96 22.19 -14.21
N ALA A 281 22.99 21.84 -15.06
CA ALA A 281 22.65 20.44 -15.26
C ALA A 281 23.82 19.68 -15.90
N GLY A 282 23.93 18.40 -15.58
CA GLY A 282 24.89 17.48 -16.19
C GLY A 282 25.28 16.34 -15.26
N THR A 283 26.24 15.56 -15.73
CA THR A 283 26.80 14.43 -15.02
C THR A 283 28.08 14.84 -14.32
N TYR A 284 28.18 14.46 -13.05
CA TYR A 284 29.32 14.72 -12.20
C TYR A 284 29.86 13.40 -11.70
N VAL A 285 31.18 13.23 -11.79
CA VAL A 285 31.87 11.99 -11.37
C VAL A 285 32.88 12.31 -10.28
N TYR A 286 32.95 11.41 -9.30
CA TYR A 286 33.89 11.46 -8.20
C TYR A 286 35.11 10.59 -8.51
N GLU A 287 36.22 11.23 -8.84
CA GLU A 287 37.49 10.56 -9.11
C GLU A 287 38.62 11.18 -8.30
N LYS A 288 39.54 10.34 -7.82
CA LYS A 288 40.78 10.76 -7.13
C LYS A 288 40.56 11.73 -5.95
N GLY A 289 39.37 11.71 -5.34
CA GLY A 289 39.05 12.52 -4.16
C GLY A 289 38.28 13.81 -4.43
N GLU A 290 37.98 14.12 -5.69
CA GLU A 290 37.32 15.35 -6.15
C GLU A 290 36.14 15.05 -7.09
N TRP A 291 35.17 15.97 -7.13
CA TRP A 291 34.06 15.93 -8.07
C TRP A 291 34.39 16.80 -9.29
N ALA A 292 34.18 16.26 -10.49
CA ALA A 292 34.28 16.98 -11.75
C ALA A 292 33.01 16.79 -12.59
N LYS A 293 32.66 17.79 -13.39
CA LYS A 293 31.61 17.68 -14.39
C LYS A 293 32.21 17.03 -15.65
N GLU A 294 31.55 16.02 -16.20
CA GLU A 294 31.87 15.43 -17.50
C GLU A 294 31.49 16.36 -18.67
#